data_AF-A0A9P0QR03-F1
#
_entry.id   AF-A0A9P0QR03-F1
#
_cell.length_a   1.000
_cell.length_b   1.000
_cell.length_c   1.000
_cell.angle_alpha   90.00
_cell.angle_beta   90.00
_cell.angle_gamma   90.00
#
_symmetry.space_group_name_H-M   'P 1'
#
loop_
_entity.id
_entity.type
_entity.pdbx_description
1 polymer ?
#
loop_
_entity_poly.entity_id
_entity_poly.type
_entity_poly.pdbx_seq_one_letter_code
_entity_poly.pdbx_strand_id
1 'polypeptide(L)'
;MHGRRTVNILFRLPGSSKQYLSRRYKSDEPSATPPSALHDRFTSLLESNIDSSSMSSIRNNPDITKILDKYSQDSAGITFNNDYQSEISYLKSEDLLARNKHAREIADTVSTPAWNGTETVRDANLRMIIDTAPKKLSQRRIITPPTPIRERIHNAKEESLDYRLSRISQDGGGDKAKSNNTEDEKFKELYKERLLGPMMFMNSMSSSSGIGLITSMADVRINEQIDRKTGKFEGHENMDSVRGKPLSKEHLANCTDTNYFMNQILQKEECLPPWIESQKGVNGDIERLRFDLDKSWSIKAVEILDKKYAYLSKEELVQVVRTKYQNSSSETLFDSDYHNFKVRFLQPSIKDINMKITTYNLSSPSPNFHKWKLVLEDELKASYSRVLSNLDIVLQQRNERERAVLMNKASIESEAPSFGFIKAVKSLVLRK
;
A
#
# COMPACT_ATOMS: atom_id res chain seq x y z
N MET A 1 -7.63 -12.38 53.01
CA MET A 1 -7.12 -11.03 52.78
C MET A 1 -6.56 -10.96 51.35
N HIS A 2 -6.99 -9.94 50.60
CA HIS A 2 -6.62 -9.57 49.21
C HIS A 2 -7.04 -10.60 48.13
N GLY A 3 -7.82 -10.27 47.10
CA GLY A 3 -8.33 -9.00 46.59
C GLY A 3 -8.65 -9.18 45.10
N ARG A 4 -9.92 -9.04 44.74
CA ARG A 4 -10.51 -9.22 43.39
C ARG A 4 -9.85 -8.33 42.33
N ARG A 5 -9.88 -8.77 41.06
CA ARG A 5 -10.20 -7.93 39.88
C ARG A 5 -10.53 -8.80 38.66
N THR A 6 -11.81 -9.04 38.44
CA THR A 6 -12.40 -9.45 37.16
C THR A 6 -12.62 -8.22 36.31
N VAL A 7 -12.06 -8.18 35.09
CA VAL A 7 -12.29 -7.09 34.12
C VAL A 7 -13.34 -7.57 33.12
N ASN A 8 -14.51 -6.94 33.16
CA ASN A 8 -15.56 -7.07 32.15
C ASN A 8 -15.10 -6.38 30.85
N ILE A 9 -15.03 -7.13 29.75
CA ILE A 9 -14.82 -6.57 28.40
C ILE A 9 -16.17 -6.56 27.70
N LEU A 10 -16.77 -5.37 27.62
CA LEU A 10 -18.00 -5.08 26.91
C LEU A 10 -17.69 -4.92 25.41
N PHE A 11 -18.15 -5.85 24.58
CA PHE A 11 -18.11 -5.69 23.11
C PHE A 11 -19.17 -4.68 22.68
N ARG A 12 -18.73 -3.52 22.18
CA ARG A 12 -19.59 -2.52 21.53
C ARG A 12 -19.35 -2.57 20.03
N LEU A 13 -20.33 -3.08 19.29
CA LEU A 13 -20.43 -2.95 17.84
C LEU A 13 -20.71 -1.48 17.46
N PRO A 14 -20.05 -0.88 16.47
CA PRO A 14 -20.55 0.32 15.82
C PRO A 14 -21.40 -0.06 14.60
N GLY A 15 -22.70 0.22 14.72
CA GLY A 15 -23.64 0.21 13.62
C GLY A 15 -23.44 1.40 12.68
N SER A 16 -23.76 1.15 11.41
CA SER A 16 -23.78 2.07 10.28
C SER A 16 -24.75 3.25 10.47
N SER A 17 -24.25 4.47 10.31
CA SER A 17 -25.03 5.59 9.74
C SER A 17 -24.09 6.50 8.92
N LYS A 18 -24.17 6.38 7.59
CA LYS A 18 -23.54 7.31 6.66
C LYS A 18 -24.33 8.62 6.69
N GLN A 19 -23.81 9.64 7.38
CA GLN A 19 -24.20 11.02 7.17
C GLN A 19 -23.13 11.69 6.29
N TYR A 20 -23.53 12.04 5.08
CA TYR A 20 -22.76 12.90 4.19
C TYR A 20 -22.75 14.31 4.79
N LEU A 21 -21.66 14.69 5.48
CA LEU A 21 -21.35 16.09 5.71
C LEU A 21 -20.50 16.61 4.55
N SER A 22 -21.09 17.50 3.77
CA SER A 22 -20.43 18.36 2.81
C SER A 22 -19.44 19.27 3.54
N ARG A 23 -18.18 18.86 3.60
CA ARG A 23 -17.09 19.70 4.10
C ARG A 23 -16.76 20.73 3.03
N ARG A 24 -17.33 21.92 3.19
CA ARG A 24 -16.99 23.13 2.45
C ARG A 24 -15.48 23.36 2.60
N TYR A 25 -14.74 23.34 1.49
CA TYR A 25 -13.32 23.66 1.46
C TYR A 25 -13.13 25.07 2.02
N LYS A 26 -12.52 25.16 3.19
CA LYS A 26 -11.85 26.36 3.67
C LYS A 26 -10.45 26.25 3.08
N SER A 27 -10.10 27.16 2.18
CA SER A 27 -8.74 27.33 1.68
C SER A 27 -7.87 27.72 2.88
N ASP A 28 -7.16 26.73 3.44
CA ASP A 28 -6.08 26.98 4.37
C ASP A 28 -4.91 27.54 3.52
N GLU A 29 -4.75 28.86 3.57
CA GLU A 29 -3.51 29.53 3.15
C GLU A 29 -2.37 28.93 3.99
N PRO A 30 -1.27 28.44 3.37
CA PRO A 30 -0.12 27.98 4.13
C PRO A 30 0.36 29.15 4.98
N SER A 31 0.51 28.94 6.29
CA SER A 31 1.16 29.90 7.17
C SER A 31 2.58 30.08 6.68
N ALA A 32 2.80 31.06 5.81
CA ALA A 32 4.10 31.38 5.27
C ALA A 32 4.98 31.83 6.43
N THR A 33 5.90 30.95 6.83
CA THR A 33 7.09 31.40 7.56
C THR A 33 7.69 32.55 6.74
N PRO A 34 7.96 33.71 7.36
CA PRO A 34 8.47 34.86 6.60
C PRO A 34 9.82 34.44 5.98
N PRO A 35 10.01 34.63 4.66
CA PRO A 35 11.20 34.18 3.97
C PRO A 35 12.47 34.76 4.63
N SER A 36 13.55 33.98 4.66
CA SER A 36 14.86 34.45 5.14
C SER A 36 15.29 35.71 4.39
N ALA A 37 15.97 36.65 5.05
CA ALA A 37 16.41 37.91 4.45
C ALA A 37 17.34 37.71 3.23
N LEU A 38 18.10 36.60 3.22
CA LEU A 38 18.94 36.20 2.09
C LEU A 38 18.10 35.89 0.85
N HIS A 39 16.92 35.28 1.05
CA HIS A 39 15.99 34.96 -0.02
C HIS A 39 15.57 36.23 -0.77
N ASP A 40 15.13 37.25 -0.02
CA ASP A 40 14.66 38.53 -0.56
C ASP A 40 15.76 39.33 -1.26
N ARG A 41 17.00 39.21 -0.78
CA ARG A 41 18.15 39.86 -1.42
C ARG A 41 18.58 39.14 -2.71
N PHE A 42 18.57 37.81 -2.72
CA PHE A 42 18.89 37.03 -3.92
C PHE A 42 17.82 37.17 -5.00
N THR A 43 16.54 37.28 -4.64
CA THR A 43 15.47 37.61 -5.58
C THR A 43 15.63 39.01 -6.15
N SER A 44 15.93 40.02 -5.32
CA SER A 44 16.22 41.38 -5.79
C SER A 44 17.43 41.45 -6.74
N LEU A 45 18.50 40.69 -6.44
CA LEU A 45 19.65 40.58 -7.34
C LEU A 45 19.31 39.83 -8.64
N LEU A 46 18.48 38.79 -8.58
CA LEU A 46 17.98 38.11 -9.79
C LEU A 46 17.18 39.06 -10.65
N GLU A 47 16.25 39.80 -10.06
CA GLU A 47 15.40 40.77 -10.75
C GLU A 47 16.26 41.85 -11.43
N SER A 48 17.22 42.42 -10.71
CA SER A 48 18.18 43.38 -11.27
C SER A 48 19.06 42.80 -12.40
N ASN A 49 19.45 41.53 -12.29
CA ASN A 49 20.26 40.86 -13.31
C ASN A 49 19.43 40.48 -14.54
N ILE A 50 18.18 40.06 -14.35
CA ILE A 50 17.22 39.79 -15.44
C ILE A 50 17.01 41.05 -16.27
N ASP A 51 16.81 42.21 -15.61
CA ASP A 51 16.70 43.51 -16.27
C ASP A 51 17.99 43.92 -17.01
N SER A 52 19.17 43.53 -16.49
CA SER A 52 20.47 43.77 -17.16
C SER A 52 20.83 42.75 -18.26
N SER A 53 20.26 41.55 -18.22
CA SER A 53 20.63 40.39 -19.05
C SER A 53 19.77 40.26 -20.31
N SER A 54 19.69 41.34 -21.08
CA SER A 54 19.20 41.29 -22.47
C SER A 54 20.20 40.50 -23.34
N MET A 55 20.14 39.17 -23.25
CA MET A 55 20.94 38.13 -23.92
C MET A 55 20.64 38.01 -25.43
N SER A 56 20.52 39.12 -26.14
CA SER A 56 20.36 39.17 -27.60
C SER A 56 21.54 39.83 -28.31
N SER A 57 22.54 40.37 -27.60
CA SER A 57 23.69 41.04 -28.25
C SER A 57 24.77 40.08 -28.78
N ILE A 58 24.86 38.84 -28.27
CA ILE A 58 25.93 37.89 -28.63
C ILE A 58 25.60 37.11 -29.92
N ARG A 59 24.33 36.72 -30.14
CA ARG A 59 23.89 36.02 -31.37
C ARG A 59 23.79 36.92 -32.60
N ASN A 60 23.66 38.23 -32.40
CA ASN A 60 23.54 39.20 -33.47
C ASN A 60 24.89 39.70 -34.00
N ASN A 61 26.02 39.21 -33.45
CA ASN A 61 27.34 39.61 -33.90
C ASN A 61 27.73 38.84 -35.17
N PRO A 62 27.76 39.48 -36.35
CA PRO A 62 27.95 38.81 -37.64
C PRO A 62 29.37 38.25 -37.81
N ASP A 63 30.31 38.59 -36.93
CA ASP A 63 31.68 38.07 -36.98
C ASP A 63 31.81 36.70 -36.33
N ILE A 64 30.99 36.40 -35.32
CA ILE A 64 30.96 35.08 -34.67
C ILE A 64 30.34 34.03 -35.60
N THR A 65 29.31 34.41 -36.37
CA THR A 65 28.70 33.53 -37.37
C THR A 65 29.65 33.21 -38.51
N LYS A 66 30.41 34.20 -39.01
CA LYS A 66 31.47 34.00 -40.02
C LYS A 66 32.59 33.08 -39.51
N ILE A 67 32.96 33.20 -38.24
CA ILE A 67 33.96 32.31 -37.63
C ILE A 67 33.43 30.88 -37.59
N LEU A 68 32.16 30.67 -37.21
CA LEU A 68 31.52 29.36 -37.21
C LEU A 68 31.49 28.72 -38.60
N ASP A 69 31.16 29.51 -39.63
CA ASP A 69 31.14 29.04 -41.02
C ASP A 69 32.54 28.73 -41.56
N LYS A 70 33.58 29.45 -41.10
CA LYS A 70 34.96 29.17 -41.49
C LYS A 70 35.46 27.84 -40.94
N TYR A 71 35.04 27.45 -39.75
CA TYR A 71 35.42 26.17 -39.13
C TYR A 71 34.52 25.00 -39.52
N SER A 72 33.36 25.25 -40.13
CA SER A 72 32.49 24.21 -40.69
C SER A 72 32.94 23.72 -42.09
N GLN A 73 33.91 24.40 -42.72
CA GLN A 73 34.43 24.09 -44.06
C GLN A 73 35.44 22.93 -44.14
N ASP A 74 35.55 22.08 -43.11
CA ASP A 74 36.26 20.78 -43.20
C ASP A 74 35.43 19.79 -44.06
N SER A 75 35.27 20.14 -45.34
CA SER A 75 34.31 19.59 -46.30
C SER A 75 34.63 18.14 -46.69
N ALA A 76 35.90 17.75 -46.63
CA ALA A 76 36.33 16.38 -46.95
C ALA A 76 35.79 15.36 -45.93
N GLY A 77 35.74 15.71 -44.64
CA GLY A 77 35.17 14.83 -43.62
C GLY A 77 33.65 14.76 -43.68
N ILE A 78 32.99 15.87 -44.02
CA ILE A 78 31.52 15.93 -44.10
C ILE A 78 31.01 15.18 -45.34
N THR A 79 31.67 15.34 -46.49
CA THR A 79 31.34 14.59 -47.72
C THR A 79 31.55 13.09 -47.53
N PHE A 80 32.70 12.67 -46.97
CA PHE A 80 32.96 11.26 -46.64
C PHE A 80 31.91 10.65 -45.69
N ASN A 81 31.52 11.38 -44.63
CA ASN A 81 30.51 10.89 -43.69
C ASN A 81 29.11 10.77 -44.32
N ASN A 82 28.81 11.60 -45.33
CA ASN A 82 27.55 11.51 -46.08
C ASN A 82 27.59 10.37 -47.10
N ASP A 83 28.70 10.22 -47.84
CA ASP A 83 28.86 9.20 -48.87
C ASP A 83 28.87 7.78 -48.27
N TYR A 84 29.46 7.60 -47.07
CA TYR A 84 29.57 6.31 -46.38
C TYR A 84 28.67 6.19 -45.14
N GLN A 85 27.56 6.95 -45.11
CA GLN A 85 26.68 7.03 -43.94
C GLN A 85 26.15 5.66 -43.51
N SER A 86 25.84 4.78 -44.47
CA SER A 86 25.26 3.46 -44.22
C SER A 86 26.27 2.50 -43.60
N GLU A 87 27.51 2.52 -44.11
CA GLU A 87 28.63 1.70 -43.70
C GLU A 87 29.13 2.13 -42.32
N ILE A 88 29.20 3.43 -42.07
CA ILE A 88 29.54 4.00 -40.76
C ILE A 88 28.48 3.63 -39.72
N SER A 89 27.19 3.59 -40.10
CA SER A 89 26.11 3.17 -39.20
C SER A 89 26.21 1.69 -38.87
N TYR A 90 26.55 0.86 -39.86
CA TYR A 90 26.78 -0.57 -39.68
C TYR A 90 27.96 -0.82 -38.73
N LEU A 91 29.11 -0.19 -38.96
CA LEU A 91 30.28 -0.29 -38.06
C LEU A 91 29.98 0.17 -36.63
N LYS A 92 29.16 1.22 -36.45
CA LYS A 92 28.75 1.67 -35.10
C LYS A 92 27.82 0.67 -34.39
N SER A 93 27.07 -0.12 -35.15
CA SER A 93 26.16 -1.13 -34.62
C SER A 93 26.79 -2.49 -34.35
N GLU A 94 28.03 -2.72 -34.80
CA GLU A 94 28.73 -3.99 -34.62
C GLU A 94 29.15 -4.21 -33.16
N ASP A 95 28.54 -5.21 -32.52
CA ASP A 95 28.78 -5.56 -31.10
C ASP A 95 30.23 -5.95 -30.80
N LEU A 96 30.94 -6.51 -31.79
CA LEU A 96 32.35 -6.89 -31.68
C LEU A 96 33.25 -5.66 -31.47
N LEU A 97 32.90 -4.52 -32.08
CA LEU A 97 33.62 -3.26 -31.94
C LEU A 97 33.33 -2.57 -30.61
N ALA A 98 32.12 -2.74 -30.06
CA ALA A 98 31.78 -2.20 -28.74
C ALA A 98 32.59 -2.86 -27.61
N ARG A 99 32.92 -4.16 -27.76
CA ARG A 99 33.54 -4.96 -26.70
C ARG A 99 35.06 -5.05 -26.80
N ASN A 100 35.63 -4.97 -28.01
CA ASN A 100 37.08 -5.08 -28.23
C ASN A 100 37.68 -3.73 -28.65
N LYS A 101 38.45 -3.12 -27.73
CA LYS A 101 39.15 -1.84 -27.94
C LYS A 101 40.07 -1.86 -29.17
N HIS A 102 40.78 -2.95 -29.41
CA HIS A 102 41.69 -3.05 -30.55
C HIS A 102 40.94 -3.15 -31.89
N ALA A 103 39.82 -3.88 -31.92
CA ALA A 103 38.98 -3.95 -33.12
C ALA A 103 38.36 -2.58 -33.45
N ARG A 104 37.96 -1.84 -32.41
CA ARG A 104 37.48 -0.46 -32.54
C ARG A 104 38.55 0.48 -33.08
N GLU A 105 39.77 0.41 -32.54
CA GLU A 105 40.91 1.21 -33.03
C GLU A 105 41.22 0.93 -34.51
N ILE A 106 41.14 -0.33 -34.95
CA ILE A 106 41.32 -0.71 -36.37
C ILE A 106 40.16 -0.19 -37.23
N ALA A 107 38.90 -0.31 -36.77
CA ALA A 107 37.75 0.23 -37.50
C ALA A 107 37.78 1.77 -37.58
N ASP A 108 38.27 2.43 -36.52
CA ASP A 108 38.43 3.87 -36.50
C ASP A 108 39.41 4.35 -37.58
N THR A 109 40.45 3.55 -37.95
CA THR A 109 41.36 3.89 -39.08
C THR A 109 40.70 3.94 -40.47
N VAL A 110 39.48 3.43 -40.60
CA VAL A 110 38.68 3.54 -41.83
C VAL A 110 37.93 4.88 -41.88
N SER A 111 37.56 5.42 -40.71
CA SER A 111 36.81 6.68 -40.56
C SER A 111 37.72 7.90 -40.37
N THR A 112 38.86 7.70 -39.71
CA THR A 112 39.93 8.69 -39.59
C THR A 112 41.06 8.30 -40.55
N PRO A 113 41.52 9.20 -41.42
CA PRO A 113 42.64 8.89 -42.31
C PRO A 113 43.88 8.52 -41.49
N ALA A 114 44.67 7.57 -42.00
CA ALA A 114 45.95 7.22 -41.39
C ALA A 114 46.81 8.48 -41.19
N TRP A 115 47.52 8.55 -40.06
CA TRP A 115 48.32 9.72 -39.68
C TRP A 115 49.30 10.12 -40.79
N ASN A 116 49.11 11.31 -41.36
CA ASN A 116 49.90 11.82 -42.48
C ASN A 116 51.12 12.66 -42.03
N GLY A 117 51.43 12.68 -40.73
CA GLY A 117 52.51 13.50 -40.16
C GLY A 117 52.05 14.84 -39.61
N THR A 118 50.84 15.29 -39.94
CA THR A 118 50.28 16.56 -39.46
C THR A 118 48.98 16.33 -38.69
N GLU A 119 48.91 16.81 -37.45
CA GLU A 119 47.69 16.73 -36.63
C GLU A 119 46.62 17.66 -37.22
N THR A 120 45.37 17.19 -37.29
CA THR A 120 44.25 18.04 -37.71
C THR A 120 43.89 19.03 -36.58
N VAL A 121 43.36 20.21 -36.93
CA VAL A 121 42.94 21.22 -35.93
C VAL A 121 41.90 20.65 -34.97
N ARG A 122 41.01 19.77 -35.47
CA ARG A 122 40.02 19.07 -34.66
C ARG A 122 40.66 18.15 -33.63
N ASP A 123 41.67 17.38 -34.04
CA ASP A 123 42.38 16.45 -33.16
C ASP A 123 43.21 17.21 -32.10
N ALA A 124 43.88 18.29 -32.51
CA ALA A 124 44.61 19.19 -31.59
C ALA A 124 43.69 19.82 -30.53
N ASN A 125 42.50 20.28 -30.94
CA ASN A 125 41.49 20.81 -30.03
C ASN A 125 40.92 19.72 -29.12
N LEU A 126 40.68 18.52 -29.64
CA LEU A 126 40.19 17.38 -28.86
C LEU A 126 41.21 16.95 -27.81
N ARG A 127 42.50 16.93 -28.16
CA ARG A 127 43.60 16.68 -27.23
C ARG A 127 43.66 17.75 -26.14
N MET A 128 43.55 19.02 -26.50
CA MET A 128 43.50 20.12 -25.54
C MET A 128 42.29 19.98 -24.59
N ILE A 129 41.13 19.57 -25.09
CA ILE A 129 39.94 19.30 -24.27
C ILE A 129 40.16 18.09 -23.34
N ILE A 130 40.78 17.01 -23.82
CA ILE A 130 41.09 15.84 -23.00
C ILE A 130 42.10 16.18 -21.91
N ASP A 131 43.11 16.99 -22.24
CA ASP A 131 44.18 17.39 -21.32
C ASP A 131 43.69 18.43 -20.30
N THR A 132 42.71 19.29 -20.65
CA THR A 132 42.11 20.30 -19.77
C THR A 132 40.93 19.78 -18.94
N ALA A 133 40.23 18.75 -19.41
CA ALA A 133 39.10 18.18 -18.68
C ALA A 133 39.60 17.53 -17.38
N PRO A 134 39.04 17.86 -16.21
CA PRO A 134 39.39 17.18 -14.98
C PRO A 134 39.09 15.69 -15.13
N LYS A 135 40.04 14.83 -14.71
CA LYS A 135 39.84 13.38 -14.72
C LYS A 135 38.50 13.09 -14.05
N LYS A 136 37.61 12.40 -14.77
CA LYS A 136 36.29 12.00 -14.27
C LYS A 136 36.50 11.41 -12.87
N LEU A 137 35.92 12.03 -11.84
CA LEU A 137 35.91 11.47 -10.50
C LEU A 137 35.36 10.06 -10.66
N SER A 138 36.21 9.07 -10.41
CA SER A 138 35.82 7.67 -10.45
C SER A 138 34.55 7.56 -9.63
N GLN A 139 33.44 7.13 -10.26
CA GLN A 139 32.22 6.80 -9.55
C GLN A 139 32.66 5.97 -8.35
N ARG A 140 32.45 6.54 -7.14
CA ARG A 140 33.03 6.05 -5.89
C ARG A 140 32.87 4.55 -5.84
N ARG A 141 33.94 3.81 -6.15
CA ARG A 141 34.04 2.44 -5.68
C ARG A 141 33.97 2.59 -4.16
N ILE A 142 33.21 1.73 -3.50
CA ILE A 142 33.03 1.65 -2.03
C ILE A 142 34.38 1.46 -1.28
N ILE A 143 35.49 1.43 -2.02
CA ILE A 143 36.84 1.10 -1.59
C ILE A 143 37.75 2.30 -1.98
N THR A 144 37.59 3.44 -1.30
CA THR A 144 38.75 4.32 -1.10
C THR A 144 39.45 3.86 0.17
N PRO A 145 40.79 3.69 0.18
CA PRO A 145 41.51 3.31 1.38
C PRO A 145 41.22 4.33 2.49
N PRO A 146 41.04 3.88 3.75
CA PRO A 146 40.74 4.78 4.85
C PRO A 146 41.86 5.81 4.99
N THR A 147 41.48 7.07 5.21
CA THR A 147 42.45 8.14 5.49
C THR A 147 43.34 7.72 6.67
N PRO A 148 44.66 7.95 6.57
CA PRO A 148 45.60 7.53 7.59
C PRO A 148 45.23 8.17 8.93
N ILE A 149 45.39 7.41 10.02
CA ILE A 149 45.01 7.79 11.39
C ILE A 149 45.48 9.20 11.76
N ARG A 150 46.69 9.59 11.35
CA ARG A 150 47.27 10.92 11.61
C ARG A 150 46.44 12.04 10.98
N GLU A 151 46.00 11.86 9.75
CA GLU A 151 45.20 12.84 9.01
C GLU A 151 43.77 12.90 9.56
N ARG A 152 43.22 11.76 10.01
CA ARG A 152 41.94 11.74 10.74
C ARG A 152 42.01 12.49 12.06
N ILE A 153 43.09 12.31 12.83
CA ILE A 153 43.28 13.00 14.11
C ILE A 153 43.51 14.50 13.86
N HIS A 154 44.26 14.86 12.83
CA HIS A 154 44.46 16.26 12.44
C HIS A 154 43.13 16.92 12.07
N ASN A 155 42.35 16.30 11.18
CA ASN A 155 41.06 16.82 10.74
C ASN A 155 40.06 16.89 11.89
N ALA A 156 40.00 15.87 12.76
CA ALA A 156 39.16 15.90 13.95
C ALA A 156 39.59 16.99 14.95
N LYS A 157 40.90 17.29 15.04
CA LYS A 157 41.41 18.35 15.91
C LYS A 157 41.05 19.73 15.36
N GLU A 158 41.27 19.98 14.08
CA GLU A 158 40.84 21.20 13.37
C GLU A 158 39.32 21.40 13.49
N GLU A 159 38.52 20.35 13.23
CA GLU A 159 37.06 20.40 13.33
C GLU A 159 36.57 20.62 14.77
N SER A 160 37.26 20.06 15.77
CA SER A 160 36.96 20.32 17.18
C SER A 160 37.32 21.74 17.62
N LEU A 161 38.34 22.35 17.00
CA LEU A 161 38.72 23.74 17.24
C LEU A 161 37.70 24.68 16.62
N ASP A 162 37.25 24.40 15.40
CA ASP A 162 36.16 25.15 14.75
C ASP A 162 34.86 25.06 15.56
N TYR A 163 34.51 23.87 16.07
CA TYR A 163 33.34 23.70 16.93
C TYR A 163 33.51 24.45 18.27
N ARG A 164 34.70 24.44 18.87
CA ARG A 164 34.98 25.24 20.09
C ARG A 164 34.96 26.73 19.82
N LEU A 165 35.50 27.20 18.70
CA LEU A 165 35.48 28.61 18.31
C LEU A 165 34.05 29.08 17.99
N SER A 166 33.25 28.23 17.34
CA SER A 166 31.80 28.42 17.15
C SER A 166 31.05 28.49 18.49
N ARG A 167 31.40 27.63 19.45
CA ARG A 167 30.81 27.62 20.79
C ARG A 167 31.24 28.82 21.64
N ILE A 168 32.51 29.22 21.58
CA ILE A 168 33.05 30.37 22.32
C ILE A 168 32.57 31.69 21.71
N SER A 169 32.35 31.75 20.39
CA SER A 169 31.67 32.89 19.76
C SER A 169 30.15 32.91 20.02
N GLN A 170 29.56 31.80 20.46
CA GLN A 170 28.18 31.75 20.97
C GLN A 170 28.09 32.11 22.47
N ASP A 171 29.08 31.71 23.28
CA ASP A 171 29.06 31.87 24.75
C ASP A 171 29.95 33.03 25.26
N GLY A 172 30.36 33.94 24.38
CA GLY A 172 31.17 35.12 24.70
C GLY A 172 30.40 36.26 25.37
N GLY A 173 29.84 36.03 26.57
CA GLY A 173 29.55 37.10 27.54
C GLY A 173 28.10 37.24 28.03
N GLY A 174 27.79 36.59 29.15
CA GLY A 174 26.86 37.11 30.17
C GLY A 174 25.37 36.83 30.00
N ASP A 175 24.87 35.89 30.79
CA ASP A 175 23.50 35.71 31.28
C ASP A 175 22.45 36.75 30.83
N LYS A 176 21.69 36.44 29.77
CA LYS A 176 20.27 36.80 29.60
C LYS A 176 19.69 36.23 28.29
N ALA A 177 18.39 35.94 28.36
CA ALA A 177 17.43 35.83 27.25
C ALA A 177 17.39 34.53 26.43
N LYS A 178 16.65 33.57 26.99
CA LYS A 178 15.93 32.51 26.26
C LYS A 178 14.61 33.06 25.68
N SER A 179 14.67 34.20 24.99
CA SER A 179 13.50 34.91 24.46
C SER A 179 13.87 35.49 23.09
N ASN A 180 13.23 34.96 22.03
CA ASN A 180 13.33 35.36 20.62
C ASN A 180 14.54 34.86 19.79
N ASN A 181 14.84 33.55 19.86
CA ASN A 181 15.83 32.92 18.97
C ASN A 181 15.60 33.19 17.47
N THR A 182 14.35 33.36 17.02
CA THR A 182 14.04 33.64 15.61
C THR A 182 14.43 35.04 15.17
N GLU A 183 14.33 36.03 16.06
CA GLU A 183 14.72 37.41 15.75
C GLU A 183 16.22 37.59 15.87
N ASP A 184 16.87 36.92 16.83
CA ASP A 184 18.32 36.92 16.98
C ASP A 184 19.02 36.19 15.83
N GLU A 185 18.45 35.07 15.35
CA GLU A 185 18.94 34.37 14.16
C GLU A 185 18.75 35.22 12.90
N LYS A 186 17.59 35.88 12.74
CA LYS A 186 17.34 36.80 11.63
C LYS A 186 18.27 38.03 11.68
N PHE A 187 18.53 38.56 12.87
CA PHE A 187 19.46 39.67 13.07
C PHE A 187 20.89 39.26 12.78
N LYS A 188 21.29 38.03 13.15
CA LYS A 188 22.59 37.44 12.82
C LYS A 188 22.74 37.17 11.33
N GLU A 189 21.68 36.71 10.65
CA GLU A 189 21.63 36.55 9.19
C GLU A 189 21.77 37.91 8.49
N LEU A 190 21.01 38.93 8.94
CA LEU A 190 21.11 40.32 8.45
C LEU A 190 22.51 40.92 8.67
N TYR A 191 23.13 40.65 9.82
CA TYR A 191 24.49 41.13 10.13
C TYR A 191 25.54 40.42 9.28
N LYS A 192 25.41 39.11 9.09
CA LYS A 192 26.28 38.31 8.22
C LYS A 192 26.17 38.79 6.77
N GLU A 193 24.96 39.11 6.31
CA GLU A 193 24.71 39.69 4.99
C GLU A 193 25.28 41.09 4.78
N ARG A 194 25.21 41.94 5.82
CA ARG A 194 25.69 43.34 5.74
C ARG A 194 27.21 43.43 5.85
N LEU A 195 27.84 42.59 6.66
CA LEU A 195 29.29 42.59 6.86
C LEU A 195 30.05 41.81 5.79
N LEU A 196 29.57 40.62 5.40
CA LEU A 196 30.28 39.77 4.43
C LEU A 196 29.81 40.01 2.98
N GLY A 197 28.65 40.66 2.79
CA GLY A 197 28.04 40.86 1.47
C GLY A 197 27.56 39.56 0.80
N PRO A 198 26.80 39.63 -0.30
CA PRO A 198 26.31 38.46 -1.03
C PRO A 198 27.43 37.62 -1.64
N MET A 199 28.59 38.23 -1.86
CA MET A 199 29.69 37.64 -2.63
C MET A 199 30.42 36.51 -1.91
N MET A 200 30.32 36.43 -0.58
CA MET A 200 30.91 35.32 0.19
C MET A 200 30.05 34.05 0.22
N PHE A 201 28.76 34.15 -0.17
CA PHE A 201 27.85 32.99 -0.24
C PHE A 201 27.64 32.47 -1.65
N MET A 202 28.05 33.24 -2.66
CA MET A 202 28.10 32.77 -4.04
C MET A 202 29.33 31.88 -4.19
N ASN A 203 29.11 30.58 -4.37
CA ASN A 203 30.18 29.64 -4.68
C ASN A 203 30.95 30.16 -5.91
N SER A 204 32.29 30.12 -5.85
CA SER A 204 33.26 30.83 -6.73
C SER A 204 33.21 30.54 -8.24
N MET A 205 32.12 29.98 -8.79
CA MET A 205 32.12 29.39 -10.14
C MET A 205 31.29 30.07 -11.21
N SER A 206 30.57 31.17 -10.95
CA SER A 206 30.18 32.16 -11.97
C SER A 206 29.29 33.24 -11.35
N SER A 207 29.86 34.42 -11.11
CA SER A 207 29.13 35.62 -10.66
C SER A 207 28.44 36.38 -11.82
N SER A 208 28.47 35.85 -13.05
CA SER A 208 27.90 36.51 -14.24
C SER A 208 26.76 35.75 -14.89
N SER A 209 26.26 34.67 -14.29
CA SER A 209 25.18 33.86 -14.87
C SER A 209 24.04 33.69 -13.88
N GLY A 210 22.84 34.17 -14.24
CA GLY A 210 21.62 34.04 -13.43
C GLY A 210 21.31 32.61 -12.97
N ILE A 211 21.83 31.59 -13.67
CA ILE A 211 21.74 30.17 -13.27
C ILE A 211 22.41 29.90 -11.91
N GLY A 212 23.57 30.49 -11.63
CA GLY A 212 24.26 30.27 -10.34
C GLY A 212 23.47 30.85 -9.17
N LEU A 213 22.79 31.96 -9.41
CA LEU A 213 21.93 32.63 -8.44
C LEU A 213 20.62 31.85 -8.20
N ILE A 214 20.06 31.24 -9.24
CA ILE A 214 18.91 30.32 -9.14
C ILE A 214 19.28 29.06 -8.37
N THR A 215 20.46 28.47 -8.62
CA THR A 215 20.94 27.30 -7.86
C THR A 215 21.11 27.65 -6.39
N SER A 216 21.74 28.78 -6.06
CA SER A 216 21.87 29.21 -4.65
C SER A 216 20.52 29.51 -4.00
N MET A 217 19.56 30.08 -4.74
CA MET A 217 18.21 30.33 -4.25
C MET A 217 17.45 29.02 -4.00
N ALA A 218 17.64 28.02 -4.86
CA ALA A 218 17.10 26.68 -4.66
C ALA A 218 17.71 26.02 -3.42
N ASP A 219 19.03 26.12 -3.23
CA ASP A 219 19.72 25.57 -2.06
C ASP A 219 19.27 26.25 -0.76
N VAL A 220 19.06 27.57 -0.76
CA VAL A 220 18.51 28.31 0.38
C VAL A 220 17.08 27.86 0.68
N ARG A 221 16.23 27.72 -0.34
CA ARG A 221 14.86 27.21 -0.17
C ARG A 221 14.82 25.78 0.36
N ILE A 222 15.69 24.90 -0.15
CA ILE A 222 15.82 23.52 0.33
C ILE A 222 16.22 23.52 1.80
N ASN A 223 17.22 24.31 2.20
CA ASN A 223 17.70 24.37 3.58
C ASN A 223 16.71 25.05 4.55
N GLU A 224 15.84 25.94 4.05
CA GLU A 224 14.76 26.54 4.82
C GLU A 224 13.62 25.54 5.08
N GLN A 225 13.35 24.64 4.15
CA GLN A 225 12.32 23.61 4.27
C GLN A 225 12.80 22.34 4.99
N ILE A 226 14.11 22.15 5.16
CA ILE A 226 14.67 21.04 5.96
C ILE A 226 14.71 21.45 7.43
N ASP A 227 14.08 20.65 8.28
CA ASP A 227 14.24 20.71 9.72
C ASP A 227 15.71 20.52 10.11
N ARG A 228 16.34 21.55 10.67
CA ARG A 228 17.76 21.47 11.10
C ARG A 228 18.00 20.46 12.22
N LYS A 229 16.97 20.09 12.99
CA LYS A 229 17.07 19.12 14.09
C LYS A 229 16.86 17.68 13.67
N THR A 230 15.92 17.43 12.75
CA THR A 230 15.52 16.07 12.33
C THR A 230 16.11 15.68 10.98
N GLY A 231 16.57 16.67 10.19
CA GLY A 231 17.04 16.51 8.81
C GLY A 231 15.93 16.13 7.82
N LYS A 232 14.67 16.21 8.22
CA LYS A 232 13.50 15.89 7.38
C LYS A 232 12.93 17.16 6.77
N PHE A 233 12.28 17.07 5.62
CA PHE A 233 11.53 18.19 5.08
C PHE A 233 10.21 18.38 5.85
N GLU A 234 9.93 19.60 6.30
CA GLU A 234 8.63 19.96 6.86
C GLU A 234 7.63 20.29 5.72
N GLY A 235 6.34 20.08 5.93
CA GLY A 235 5.28 20.73 5.13
C GLY A 235 4.74 20.02 3.89
N HIS A 236 5.46 19.10 3.23
CA HIS A 236 4.88 18.27 2.17
C HIS A 236 4.55 16.89 2.72
N GLU A 237 3.26 16.52 2.66
CA GLU A 237 2.67 15.19 2.93
C GLU A 237 3.70 14.14 3.29
N ASN A 238 3.89 13.91 4.60
CA ASN A 238 4.81 12.93 5.21
C ASN A 238 5.83 12.36 4.22
N MET A 239 7.12 12.67 4.33
CA MET A 239 8.18 11.98 3.55
C MET A 239 8.10 10.44 3.63
N ASP A 240 7.31 9.90 4.56
CA ASP A 240 6.79 8.53 4.60
C ASP A 240 5.84 8.12 3.43
N SER A 241 5.44 9.00 2.54
CA SER A 241 4.64 8.71 1.34
C SER A 241 5.52 8.68 0.09
N VAL A 242 6.70 9.31 0.17
CA VAL A 242 7.70 9.32 -0.89
C VAL A 242 8.32 7.92 -1.02
N ARG A 243 8.49 7.45 -2.26
CA ARG A 243 9.03 6.12 -2.57
C ARG A 243 10.42 5.95 -1.96
N GLY A 244 10.74 4.74 -1.52
CA GLY A 244 12.08 4.38 -1.07
C GLY A 244 12.31 4.41 0.44
N LYS A 245 11.26 4.16 1.25
CA LYS A 245 11.45 3.89 2.69
C LYS A 245 12.53 2.82 2.88
N PRO A 246 13.49 3.02 3.80
CA PRO A 246 14.35 1.94 4.21
C PRO A 246 13.46 0.80 4.72
N LEU A 247 13.72 -0.37 4.17
CA LEU A 247 13.01 -1.59 4.51
C LEU A 247 13.11 -1.83 6.03
N SER A 248 12.04 -2.30 6.68
CA SER A 248 12.09 -2.50 8.14
C SER A 248 13.22 -3.47 8.49
N LYS A 249 13.85 -3.27 9.66
CA LYS A 249 14.96 -4.12 10.10
C LYS A 249 14.56 -5.60 10.14
N GLU A 250 13.30 -5.89 10.48
CA GLU A 250 12.73 -7.25 10.44
C GLU A 250 12.59 -7.79 9.02
N HIS A 251 12.16 -6.95 8.07
CA HIS A 251 12.03 -7.34 6.66
C HIS A 251 13.42 -7.56 6.02
N LEU A 252 14.45 -6.81 6.45
CA LEU A 252 15.85 -7.05 6.08
C LEU A 252 16.44 -8.29 6.75
N ALA A 253 16.10 -8.57 8.02
CA ALA A 253 16.59 -9.75 8.72
C ALA A 253 16.07 -11.05 8.10
N ASN A 254 14.82 -11.03 7.63
CA ASN A 254 14.16 -12.16 6.97
C ASN A 254 14.25 -12.08 5.43
N CYS A 255 15.13 -11.24 4.87
CA CYS A 255 15.21 -11.02 3.42
C CYS A 255 15.70 -12.24 2.62
N THR A 256 16.24 -13.25 3.30
CA THR A 256 16.67 -14.52 2.71
C THR A 256 15.62 -15.62 2.86
N ASP A 257 14.62 -15.44 3.72
CA ASP A 257 13.58 -16.46 3.96
C ASP A 257 12.43 -16.32 2.96
N THR A 258 12.33 -17.27 2.05
CA THR A 258 11.25 -17.33 1.07
C THR A 258 9.87 -17.46 1.74
N ASN A 259 9.78 -18.18 2.87
CA ASN A 259 8.49 -18.37 3.57
C ASN A 259 7.94 -17.04 4.07
N TYR A 260 8.82 -16.17 4.54
CA TYR A 260 8.44 -14.85 5.03
C TYR A 260 7.85 -13.97 3.92
N PHE A 261 8.48 -13.91 2.74
CA PHE A 261 7.91 -13.19 1.60
C PHE A 261 6.64 -13.84 1.08
N MET A 262 6.57 -15.17 1.05
CA MET A 262 5.36 -15.89 0.64
C MET A 262 4.19 -15.53 1.55
N ASN A 263 4.38 -15.52 2.86
CA ASN A 263 3.35 -15.09 3.82
C ASN A 263 2.96 -13.61 3.63
N GLN A 264 3.91 -12.74 3.32
CA GLN A 264 3.63 -11.33 3.06
C GLN A 264 2.85 -11.12 1.75
N ILE A 265 3.15 -11.90 0.70
CA ILE A 265 2.40 -11.89 -0.55
C ILE A 265 0.97 -12.37 -0.28
N LEU A 266 0.81 -13.48 0.45
CA LEU A 266 -0.51 -13.99 0.83
C LEU A 266 -1.33 -12.94 1.61
N GLN A 267 -0.69 -12.22 2.53
CA GLN A 267 -1.33 -11.13 3.27
C GLN A 267 -1.70 -9.93 2.39
N LYS A 268 -0.84 -9.56 1.45
CA LYS A 268 -1.08 -8.42 0.54
C LYS A 268 -2.18 -8.69 -0.47
N GLU A 269 -2.23 -9.91 -1.00
CA GLU A 269 -3.23 -10.34 -1.98
C GLU A 269 -4.52 -10.85 -1.32
N GLU A 270 -4.64 -10.72 0.01
CA GLU A 270 -5.76 -11.23 0.83
C GLU A 270 -6.13 -12.70 0.56
N CYS A 271 -5.17 -13.49 0.09
CA CYS A 271 -5.40 -14.87 -0.31
C CYS A 271 -5.01 -15.85 0.81
N LEU A 272 -5.87 -16.83 1.03
CA LEU A 272 -5.66 -17.86 2.03
C LEU A 272 -4.78 -18.96 1.44
N PRO A 273 -3.92 -19.60 2.25
CA PRO A 273 -3.26 -20.83 1.85
C PRO A 273 -4.28 -21.87 1.33
N PRO A 274 -3.95 -22.64 0.28
CA PRO A 274 -4.89 -23.57 -0.36
C PRO A 274 -5.53 -24.59 0.60
N TRP A 275 -4.78 -25.04 1.61
CA TRP A 275 -5.29 -25.97 2.62
C TRP A 275 -6.32 -25.32 3.56
N ILE A 276 -6.20 -24.00 3.86
CA ILE A 276 -7.17 -23.26 4.68
C ILE A 276 -8.47 -23.05 3.89
N GLU A 277 -8.38 -22.77 2.60
CA GLU A 277 -9.56 -22.70 1.73
C GLU A 277 -10.29 -24.05 1.68
N SER A 278 -9.53 -25.13 1.49
CA SER A 278 -10.05 -26.50 1.55
C SER A 278 -10.69 -26.82 2.92
N GLN A 279 -10.07 -26.35 4.02
CA GLN A 279 -10.61 -26.50 5.37
C GLN A 279 -11.97 -25.82 5.52
N LYS A 280 -12.10 -24.58 5.03
CA LYS A 280 -13.36 -23.83 5.04
C LYS A 280 -14.42 -24.53 4.21
N GLY A 281 -14.06 -25.03 3.03
CA GLY A 281 -14.96 -25.81 2.17
C GLY A 281 -15.49 -27.06 2.87
N VAL A 282 -14.58 -27.88 3.43
CA VAL A 282 -14.96 -29.11 4.16
C VAL A 282 -15.85 -28.79 5.37
N ASN A 283 -15.50 -27.77 6.16
CA ASN A 283 -16.33 -27.36 7.30
C ASN A 283 -17.73 -26.92 6.86
N GLY A 284 -17.81 -26.09 5.83
CA GLY A 284 -19.09 -25.62 5.29
C GLY A 284 -19.96 -26.77 4.78
N ASP A 285 -19.36 -27.75 4.10
CA ASP A 285 -20.10 -28.93 3.62
C ASP A 285 -20.61 -29.81 4.78
N ILE A 286 -19.81 -29.99 5.84
CA ILE A 286 -20.23 -30.72 7.04
C ILE A 286 -21.38 -29.99 7.75
N GLU A 287 -21.27 -28.68 7.92
CA GLU A 287 -22.30 -27.85 8.56
C GLU A 287 -23.61 -27.88 7.77
N ARG A 288 -23.54 -27.78 6.44
CA ARG A 288 -24.71 -27.89 5.55
C ARG A 288 -25.37 -29.25 5.66
N LEU A 289 -24.58 -30.34 5.59
CA LEU A 289 -25.10 -31.69 5.74
C LEU A 289 -25.83 -31.87 7.07
N ARG A 290 -25.22 -31.40 8.17
CA ARG A 290 -25.82 -31.48 9.51
C ARG A 290 -27.07 -30.63 9.63
N PHE A 291 -27.06 -29.42 9.07
CA PHE A 291 -28.24 -28.55 9.06
C PHE A 291 -29.41 -29.17 8.28
N ASP A 292 -29.15 -29.73 7.10
CA ASP A 292 -30.18 -30.37 6.29
C ASP A 292 -30.74 -31.63 6.96
N LEU A 293 -29.88 -32.41 7.61
CA LEU A 293 -30.28 -33.54 8.46
C LEU A 293 -31.20 -33.08 9.59
N ASP A 294 -30.73 -32.16 10.43
CA ASP A 294 -31.45 -31.68 11.61
C ASP A 294 -32.77 -31.01 11.22
N LYS A 295 -32.80 -30.25 10.12
CA LYS A 295 -34.02 -29.65 9.57
C LYS A 295 -35.01 -30.73 9.11
N SER A 296 -34.55 -31.70 8.33
CA SER A 296 -35.45 -32.74 7.82
C SER A 296 -35.97 -33.67 8.91
N TRP A 297 -35.16 -33.91 9.96
CA TRP A 297 -35.58 -34.69 11.10
C TRP A 297 -36.53 -33.92 12.01
N SER A 298 -36.28 -32.64 12.28
CA SER A 298 -37.19 -31.83 13.11
C SER A 298 -38.61 -31.74 12.52
N ILE A 299 -38.74 -31.62 11.19
CA ILE A 299 -40.05 -31.69 10.52
C ILE A 299 -40.73 -33.04 10.79
N LYS A 300 -39.99 -34.15 10.64
CA LYS A 300 -40.55 -35.49 10.83
C LYS A 300 -40.90 -35.76 12.29
N ALA A 301 -40.05 -35.35 13.22
CA ALA A 301 -40.29 -35.48 14.65
C ALA A 301 -41.56 -34.72 15.07
N VAL A 302 -41.75 -33.51 14.55
CA VAL A 302 -42.97 -32.73 14.78
C VAL A 302 -44.20 -33.42 14.18
N GLU A 303 -44.11 -34.01 12.99
CA GLU A 303 -45.20 -34.80 12.38
C GLU A 303 -45.58 -36.02 13.25
N ILE A 304 -44.58 -36.72 13.80
CA ILE A 304 -44.80 -37.86 14.70
C ILE A 304 -45.47 -37.40 15.99
N LEU A 305 -45.04 -36.28 16.56
CA LEU A 305 -45.64 -35.71 17.77
C LEU A 305 -47.07 -35.24 17.53
N ASP A 306 -47.36 -34.60 16.40
CA ASP A 306 -48.70 -34.20 16.02
C ASP A 306 -49.63 -35.40 15.90
N LYS A 307 -49.17 -36.50 15.30
CA LYS A 307 -49.95 -37.75 15.21
C LYS A 307 -50.17 -38.39 16.58
N LYS A 308 -49.14 -38.42 17.42
CA LYS A 308 -49.17 -39.06 18.75
C LYS A 308 -50.03 -38.27 19.76
N TYR A 309 -50.02 -36.95 19.67
CA TYR A 309 -50.70 -36.03 20.58
C TYR A 309 -51.76 -35.19 19.87
N ALA A 310 -52.47 -35.78 18.90
CA ALA A 310 -53.50 -35.09 18.12
C ALA A 310 -54.64 -34.48 18.96
N TYR A 311 -54.81 -34.95 20.21
CA TYR A 311 -55.83 -34.52 21.15
C TYR A 311 -55.37 -33.40 22.11
N LEU A 312 -54.09 -33.02 22.12
CA LEU A 312 -53.55 -31.99 23.02
C LEU A 312 -53.53 -30.61 22.38
N SER A 313 -53.68 -29.57 23.20
CA SER A 313 -53.43 -28.21 22.74
C SER A 313 -51.95 -28.04 22.38
N LYS A 314 -51.67 -27.19 21.39
CA LYS A 314 -50.30 -26.93 20.90
C LYS A 314 -49.37 -26.37 21.98
N GLU A 315 -49.92 -25.65 22.96
CA GLU A 315 -49.16 -25.13 24.11
C GLU A 315 -48.84 -26.22 25.13
N GLU A 316 -49.79 -27.14 25.36
CA GLU A 316 -49.61 -28.28 26.24
C GLU A 316 -48.59 -29.27 25.66
N LEU A 317 -48.57 -29.42 24.33
CA LEU A 317 -47.59 -30.25 23.62
C LEU A 317 -46.15 -29.81 23.93
N VAL A 318 -45.88 -28.50 23.97
CA VAL A 318 -44.56 -27.97 24.33
C VAL A 318 -44.15 -28.37 25.75
N GLN A 319 -45.08 -28.35 26.71
CA GLN A 319 -44.82 -28.74 28.10
C GLN A 319 -44.59 -30.25 28.23
N VAL A 320 -45.35 -31.06 27.49
CA VAL A 320 -45.15 -32.52 27.43
C VAL A 320 -43.78 -32.85 26.85
N VAL A 321 -43.36 -32.11 25.82
CA VAL A 321 -42.05 -32.34 25.20
C VAL A 321 -40.92 -31.99 26.16
N ARG A 322 -41.04 -30.85 26.84
CA ARG A 322 -40.06 -30.39 27.84
C ARG A 322 -39.87 -31.41 28.96
N THR A 323 -40.96 -31.99 29.44
CA THR A 323 -40.91 -32.94 30.58
C THR A 323 -40.47 -34.35 30.17
N LYS A 324 -40.94 -34.86 29.02
CA LYS A 324 -40.67 -36.25 28.61
C LYS A 324 -39.40 -36.42 27.80
N TYR A 325 -39.08 -35.50 26.89
CA TYR A 325 -38.04 -35.74 25.88
C TYR A 325 -36.71 -35.02 26.18
N GLN A 326 -36.65 -34.05 27.10
CA GLN A 326 -35.37 -33.45 27.52
C GLN A 326 -34.44 -34.43 28.26
N ASN A 327 -35.01 -35.42 28.96
CA ASN A 327 -34.25 -36.40 29.75
C ASN A 327 -34.26 -37.82 29.15
N SER A 328 -34.97 -38.03 28.04
CA SER A 328 -35.13 -39.37 27.47
C SER A 328 -34.07 -39.67 26.41
N SER A 329 -33.67 -40.93 26.34
CA SER A 329 -32.83 -41.48 25.28
C SER A 329 -33.49 -41.31 23.91
N SER A 330 -32.67 -41.12 22.88
CA SER A 330 -33.03 -40.82 21.49
C SER A 330 -33.92 -41.86 20.78
N GLU A 331 -34.15 -43.03 21.38
CA GLU A 331 -34.92 -44.13 20.80
C GLU A 331 -36.44 -43.90 20.80
N THR A 332 -36.95 -42.97 21.62
CA THR A 332 -38.40 -42.80 21.86
C THR A 332 -39.18 -42.18 20.68
N LEU A 333 -38.50 -41.52 19.75
CA LEU A 333 -39.08 -40.85 18.58
C LEU A 333 -38.57 -41.43 17.26
N PHE A 334 -37.80 -42.53 17.30
CA PHE A 334 -37.14 -43.08 16.13
C PHE A 334 -38.14 -43.66 15.12
N ASP A 335 -38.00 -43.26 13.85
CA ASP A 335 -38.80 -43.76 12.73
C ASP A 335 -37.89 -44.56 11.78
N SER A 336 -38.08 -45.88 11.75
CA SER A 336 -37.29 -46.82 10.95
C SER A 336 -37.44 -46.56 9.44
N ASP A 337 -38.63 -46.19 8.98
CA ASP A 337 -38.88 -45.98 7.56
C ASP A 337 -38.17 -44.71 7.06
N TYR A 338 -38.24 -43.65 7.88
CA TYR A 338 -37.50 -42.42 7.63
C TYR A 338 -35.99 -42.64 7.63
N HIS A 339 -35.48 -43.41 8.60
CA HIS A 339 -34.07 -43.77 8.69
C HIS A 339 -33.60 -44.50 7.42
N ASN A 340 -34.29 -45.57 7.02
CA ASN A 340 -33.96 -46.35 5.82
C ASN A 340 -34.01 -45.52 4.53
N PHE A 341 -34.99 -44.62 4.42
CA PHE A 341 -35.09 -43.70 3.28
C PHE A 341 -33.89 -42.75 3.24
N LYS A 342 -33.54 -42.13 4.38
CA LYS A 342 -32.47 -41.14 4.45
C LYS A 342 -31.08 -41.72 4.25
N VAL A 343 -30.81 -42.92 4.77
CA VAL A 343 -29.51 -43.62 4.60
C VAL A 343 -29.11 -43.67 3.12
N ARG A 344 -30.05 -43.97 2.21
CA ARG A 344 -29.79 -44.06 0.76
C ARG A 344 -29.29 -42.75 0.14
N PHE A 345 -29.79 -41.61 0.60
CA PHE A 345 -29.38 -40.30 0.09
C PHE A 345 -28.14 -39.75 0.77
N LEU A 346 -27.94 -40.09 2.05
CA LEU A 346 -26.81 -39.60 2.83
C LEU A 346 -25.52 -40.34 2.51
N GLN A 347 -25.58 -41.62 2.17
CA GLN A 347 -24.41 -42.44 1.90
C GLN A 347 -23.52 -41.86 0.78
N PRO A 348 -24.05 -41.44 -0.40
CA PRO A 348 -23.24 -40.76 -1.42
C PRO A 348 -22.66 -39.43 -0.93
N SER A 349 -23.48 -38.59 -0.27
CA SER A 349 -23.06 -37.28 0.22
C SER A 349 -21.91 -37.37 1.24
N ILE A 350 -22.01 -38.33 2.18
CA ILE A 350 -20.96 -38.62 3.16
C ILE A 350 -19.70 -39.15 2.46
N LYS A 351 -19.83 -39.98 1.42
CA LYS A 351 -18.69 -40.46 0.64
C LYS A 351 -17.96 -39.30 -0.04
N ASP A 352 -18.69 -38.34 -0.61
CA ASP A 352 -18.11 -37.16 -1.25
C ASP A 352 -17.40 -36.26 -0.23
N ILE A 353 -18.00 -36.03 0.94
CA ILE A 353 -17.37 -35.26 2.02
C ILE A 353 -16.13 -36.00 2.56
N ASN A 354 -16.18 -37.32 2.71
CA ASN A 354 -15.03 -38.12 3.15
C ASN A 354 -13.89 -38.11 2.14
N MET A 355 -14.19 -38.03 0.83
CA MET A 355 -13.19 -37.81 -0.20
C MET A 355 -12.53 -36.43 -0.04
N LYS A 356 -13.34 -35.37 0.17
CA LYS A 356 -12.84 -34.01 0.45
C LYS A 356 -11.99 -33.93 1.73
N ILE A 357 -12.39 -34.63 2.79
CA ILE A 357 -11.63 -34.75 4.03
C ILE A 357 -10.28 -35.44 3.76
N THR A 358 -10.27 -36.47 2.91
CA THR A 358 -9.03 -37.19 2.57
C THR A 358 -8.09 -36.28 1.78
N THR A 359 -8.58 -35.53 0.79
CA THR A 359 -7.77 -34.55 0.05
C THR A 359 -7.28 -33.40 0.93
N TYR A 360 -8.10 -32.94 1.89
CA TYR A 360 -7.69 -31.92 2.85
C TYR A 360 -6.62 -32.43 3.81
N ASN A 361 -6.75 -33.65 4.32
CA ASN A 361 -5.73 -34.23 5.21
C ASN A 361 -4.40 -34.44 4.47
N LEU A 362 -4.44 -34.75 3.18
CA LEU A 362 -3.23 -34.84 2.33
C LEU A 362 -2.54 -33.49 2.14
N SER A 363 -3.29 -32.38 2.06
CA SER A 363 -2.74 -31.04 1.87
C SER A 363 -2.40 -30.31 3.18
N SER A 364 -2.78 -30.88 4.32
CA SER A 364 -2.57 -30.26 5.63
C SER A 364 -1.10 -30.33 6.06
N PRO A 365 -0.52 -29.23 6.58
CA PRO A 365 0.90 -29.20 6.95
C PRO A 365 1.20 -30.02 8.22
N SER A 366 0.20 -30.36 9.04
CA SER A 366 0.44 -31.14 10.26
C SER A 366 -0.73 -32.07 10.62
N PRO A 367 -0.45 -33.23 11.26
CA PRO A 367 -1.49 -34.19 11.67
C PRO A 367 -2.53 -33.64 12.64
N ASN A 368 -2.18 -32.63 13.43
CA ASN A 368 -3.10 -32.01 14.40
C ASN A 368 -4.30 -31.33 13.73
N PHE A 369 -4.16 -30.93 12.47
CA PHE A 369 -5.24 -30.30 11.71
C PHE A 369 -6.06 -31.29 10.90
N HIS A 370 -5.74 -32.59 10.95
CA HIS A 370 -6.49 -33.61 10.22
C HIS A 370 -7.92 -33.75 10.74
N LYS A 371 -8.85 -33.96 9.83
CA LYS A 371 -10.26 -34.22 10.11
C LYS A 371 -10.54 -35.70 10.06
N TRP A 372 -11.44 -36.15 10.93
CA TRP A 372 -11.90 -37.53 10.94
C TRP A 372 -12.98 -37.72 9.89
N LYS A 373 -13.00 -38.91 9.29
CA LYS A 373 -14.05 -39.29 8.34
C LYS A 373 -15.38 -39.41 9.08
N LEU A 374 -16.44 -39.00 8.40
CA LEU A 374 -17.80 -39.11 8.89
C LEU A 374 -18.30 -40.54 8.73
N VAL A 375 -18.97 -41.04 9.76
CA VAL A 375 -19.67 -42.31 9.77
C VAL A 375 -21.17 -42.02 9.75
N LEU A 376 -21.90 -42.73 8.88
CA LEU A 376 -23.31 -42.47 8.62
C LEU A 376 -24.18 -42.66 9.87
N GLU A 377 -23.99 -43.77 10.58
CA GLU A 377 -24.78 -44.08 11.78
C GLU A 377 -24.55 -43.07 12.91
N ASP A 378 -23.30 -42.64 13.09
CA ASP A 378 -22.93 -41.67 14.13
C ASP A 378 -23.54 -40.30 13.83
N GLU A 379 -23.52 -39.85 12.57
CA GLU A 379 -24.13 -38.57 12.19
C GLU A 379 -25.66 -38.58 12.32
N LEU A 380 -26.32 -39.71 12.00
CA LEU A 380 -27.76 -39.86 12.21
C LEU A 380 -28.11 -39.86 13.70
N LYS A 381 -27.40 -40.66 14.50
CA LYS A 381 -27.59 -40.69 15.97
C LYS A 381 -27.33 -39.33 16.60
N ALA A 382 -26.29 -38.63 16.18
CA ALA A 382 -25.97 -37.28 16.63
C ALA A 382 -27.08 -36.30 16.23
N SER A 383 -27.60 -36.38 15.00
CA SER A 383 -28.72 -35.55 14.54
C SER A 383 -29.97 -35.76 15.41
N TYR A 384 -30.33 -37.01 15.70
CA TYR A 384 -31.46 -37.32 16.58
C TYR A 384 -31.29 -36.71 17.97
N SER A 385 -30.09 -36.82 18.55
CA SER A 385 -29.79 -36.22 19.85
C SER A 385 -29.85 -34.68 19.81
N ARG A 386 -29.30 -34.04 18.77
CA ARG A 386 -29.28 -32.57 18.61
C ARG A 386 -30.67 -31.99 18.44
N VAL A 387 -31.54 -32.66 17.68
CA VAL A 387 -32.91 -32.20 17.48
C VAL A 387 -33.74 -32.44 18.73
N LEU A 388 -33.57 -33.57 19.42
CA LEU A 388 -34.30 -33.86 20.66
C LEU A 388 -34.06 -32.78 21.73
N SER A 389 -32.80 -32.34 21.89
CA SER A 389 -32.45 -31.28 22.83
C SER A 389 -33.04 -29.91 22.48
N ASN A 390 -33.34 -29.66 21.20
CA ASN A 390 -33.85 -28.38 20.70
C ASN A 390 -35.32 -28.44 20.26
N LEU A 391 -36.02 -29.55 20.53
CA LEU A 391 -37.34 -29.82 19.97
C LEU A 391 -38.40 -28.85 20.50
N ASP A 392 -38.29 -28.49 21.78
CA ASP A 392 -39.11 -27.49 22.44
C ASP A 392 -39.03 -26.12 21.75
N ILE A 393 -37.82 -25.67 21.44
CA ILE A 393 -37.58 -24.41 20.72
C ILE A 393 -38.19 -24.48 19.32
N VAL A 394 -38.01 -25.59 18.60
CA VAL A 394 -38.58 -25.77 17.26
C VAL A 394 -40.10 -25.70 17.27
N LEU A 395 -40.75 -26.32 18.27
CA LEU A 395 -42.20 -26.27 18.43
C LEU A 395 -42.71 -24.88 18.79
N GLN A 396 -42.01 -24.17 19.68
CA GLN A 396 -42.36 -22.77 20.00
C GLN A 396 -42.29 -21.89 18.76
N GLN A 397 -41.20 -21.97 17.98
CA GLN A 397 -41.07 -21.21 16.74
C GLN A 397 -42.15 -21.58 15.71
N ARG A 398 -42.54 -22.85 15.61
CA ARG A 398 -43.66 -23.27 14.75
C ARG A 398 -44.97 -22.61 15.19
N ASN A 399 -45.28 -22.67 16.49
CA ASN A 399 -46.50 -22.10 17.05
C ASN A 399 -46.56 -20.57 16.85
N GLU A 400 -45.42 -19.88 17.04
CA GLU A 400 -45.29 -18.44 16.76
C GLU A 400 -45.52 -18.11 15.28
N ARG A 401 -44.92 -18.88 14.36
CA ARG A 401 -45.14 -18.73 12.91
C ARG A 401 -46.60 -18.90 12.54
N GLU A 402 -47.27 -19.93 13.07
CA GLU A 402 -48.69 -20.16 12.82
C GLU A 402 -49.56 -19.03 13.38
N ARG A 403 -49.25 -18.50 14.58
CA ARG A 403 -49.93 -17.33 15.15
C ARG A 403 -49.76 -16.09 14.28
N ALA A 404 -48.54 -15.83 13.80
CA ALA A 404 -48.26 -14.71 12.91
C ALA A 404 -49.04 -14.83 11.60
N VAL A 405 -49.15 -16.03 11.02
CA VAL A 405 -49.95 -16.28 9.82
C VAL A 405 -51.44 -16.02 10.09
N LEU A 406 -51.97 -16.44 11.23
CA LEU A 406 -53.36 -16.18 11.62
C LEU A 406 -53.63 -14.69 11.84
N MET A 407 -52.71 -13.97 12.49
CA MET A 407 -52.81 -12.52 12.66
C MET A 407 -52.79 -11.78 11.32
N ASN A 408 -51.86 -12.13 10.44
CA ASN A 408 -51.79 -11.55 9.10
C ASN A 408 -53.07 -11.82 8.30
N LYS A 409 -53.60 -13.06 8.37
CA LYS A 409 -54.86 -13.41 7.73
C LYS A 409 -56.03 -12.60 8.29
N ALA A 410 -56.13 -12.43 9.60
CA ALA A 410 -57.16 -11.63 10.24
C ALA A 410 -57.07 -10.14 9.85
N SER A 411 -55.85 -9.59 9.75
CA SER A 411 -55.62 -8.22 9.26
C SER A 411 -56.08 -8.05 7.82
N ILE A 412 -55.73 -8.99 6.92
CA ILE A 412 -56.17 -9.00 5.53
C ILE A 412 -57.71 -9.10 5.41
N GLU A 413 -58.33 -9.92 6.24
CA GLU A 413 -59.80 -10.05 6.29
C GLU A 413 -60.49 -8.79 6.84
N SER A 414 -59.83 -8.04 7.73
CA SER A 414 -60.34 -6.77 8.28
C SER A 414 -60.15 -5.56 7.33
N GLU A 415 -59.11 -5.59 6.49
CA GLU A 415 -58.84 -4.57 5.47
C GLU A 415 -59.59 -4.83 4.15
N ALA A 416 -60.17 -6.02 3.98
CA ALA A 416 -61.02 -6.31 2.83
C ALA A 416 -62.27 -5.40 2.85
N PRO A 417 -62.45 -4.48 1.88
CA PRO A 417 -63.64 -3.66 1.82
C PRO A 417 -64.85 -4.58 1.68
N SER A 418 -65.86 -4.37 2.52
CA SER A 418 -67.08 -5.17 2.54
C SER A 418 -67.66 -5.34 1.14
N PHE A 419 -67.42 -6.49 0.50
CA PHE A 419 -68.10 -6.91 -0.73
C PHE A 419 -69.57 -7.29 -0.46
N GLY A 420 -70.22 -6.59 0.49
CA GLY A 420 -71.67 -6.62 0.68
C GLY A 420 -72.43 -6.08 -0.54
N PHE A 421 -71.76 -5.28 -1.38
CA PHE A 421 -72.38 -4.74 -2.60
C PHE A 421 -72.51 -5.79 -3.71
N ILE A 422 -71.54 -6.69 -3.89
CA ILE A 422 -71.58 -7.67 -5.00
C ILE A 422 -72.54 -8.84 -4.70
N LYS A 423 -72.71 -9.24 -3.44
CA LYS A 423 -73.69 -10.28 -3.07
C LYS A 423 -75.14 -9.80 -3.24
N ALA A 424 -75.40 -8.52 -2.96
CA ALA A 424 -76.69 -7.88 -3.20
C ALA A 424 -76.99 -7.72 -4.71
N VAL A 425 -76.01 -7.32 -5.53
CA VAL A 425 -76.17 -7.18 -6.98
C VAL A 425 -76.43 -8.53 -7.65
N LYS A 426 -75.75 -9.62 -7.22
CA LYS A 426 -76.01 -10.96 -7.77
C LYS A 426 -77.41 -11.49 -7.41
N SER A 427 -77.95 -11.13 -6.25
CA SER A 427 -79.34 -11.46 -5.88
C SER A 427 -80.40 -10.60 -6.58
N LEU A 428 -80.03 -9.40 -7.05
CA LEU A 428 -80.93 -8.52 -7.80
C LEU A 428 -80.98 -8.84 -9.30
N VAL A 429 -79.90 -9.37 -9.86
CA VAL A 429 -79.83 -9.79 -11.28
C VAL A 429 -80.50 -11.14 -11.53
N LEU A 430 -80.69 -11.98 -10.50
CA LEU A 430 -81.44 -13.24 -10.58
C LEU A 430 -82.96 -13.09 -10.29
N ARG A 431 -83.46 -11.86 -10.13
CA ARG A 431 -84.89 -11.54 -9.92
C ARG A 431 -85.51 -10.70 -11.06
N LYS A 432 -84.85 -10.63 -12.22
CA LYS A 432 -85.42 -10.03 -13.44
C LYS A 432 -85.61 -11.09 -14.52
#